data_AF-A0A944QY10-F1
#
_entry.id   AF-A0A944QY10-F1
#
_cell.length_a   1.000
_cell.length_b   1.000
_cell.length_c   1.000
_cell.angle_alpha   90.00
_cell.angle_beta   90.00
_cell.angle_gamma   90.00
#
_symmetry.space_group_name_H-M   'P 1'
#
loop_
_entity.id
_entity.type
_entity.pdbx_description
1 polymer ?
#
loop_
_entity_poly.entity_id
_entity_poly.type
_entity_poly.pdbx_seq_one_letter_code
_entity_poly.pdbx_strand_id
1 'polypeptide(L)' 'MSSFRDYFHTDWEAMTTSDWVGLIMTVVTFLLMIGVYFYALRPKNRDKLEKNRFIPMDDDAIDSGEKNGG' A
#
# COMPACT_ATOMS: atom_id res chain seq x y z
N MET A 1 18.81 26.65 33.06
CA MET A 1 19.02 26.88 31.62
C MET A 1 18.50 25.64 30.92
N SER A 2 17.35 25.70 30.25
CA SER A 2 16.82 24.58 29.47
C SER A 2 17.68 24.42 28.21
N SER A 3 18.17 23.21 27.98
CA SER A 3 18.93 22.87 26.78
C SER A 3 17.95 22.63 25.62
N PHE A 4 18.31 23.00 24.40
CA PHE A 4 17.50 22.66 23.21
C PHE A 4 17.17 21.16 23.12
N ARG A 5 18.03 20.31 23.69
CA ARG A 5 17.80 18.87 23.79
C ARG A 5 16.59 18.51 24.65
N ASP A 6 16.31 19.27 25.71
CA ASP A 6 15.20 19.02 26.63
C ASP A 6 13.84 19.24 25.95
N TYR A 7 13.78 20.09 24.92
CA TYR A 7 12.57 20.31 24.12
C TYR A 7 12.27 19.16 23.14
N PHE A 8 13.29 18.37 22.77
CA PHE A 8 13.13 17.19 21.92
C PHE A 8 13.18 15.87 22.71
N HIS A 9 13.18 15.95 24.04
CA HIS A 9 13.04 14.78 24.89
C HIS A 9 11.57 14.34 24.87
N THR A 10 11.25 13.42 23.96
CA THR A 10 10.02 12.64 24.05
C THR A 10 10.27 11.50 25.03
N ASP A 11 9.50 11.51 26.12
CA ASP A 11 9.46 10.40 27.06
C ASP A 11 8.74 9.22 26.38
N TRP A 12 9.54 8.33 25.78
CA TRP A 12 9.08 7.14 25.06
C TRP A 12 8.51 6.09 26.02
N GLU A 13 8.87 6.16 27.30
CA GLU A 13 8.42 5.25 28.35
C GLU A 13 7.06 5.69 28.91
N ALA A 14 6.77 6.99 28.87
CA ALA A 14 5.46 7.56 29.25
C ALA A 14 4.36 7.40 28.18
N MET A 15 4.68 6.88 26.98
CA MET A 15 3.69 6.71 25.91
C MET A 15 2.78 5.52 26.19
N THR A 16 1.47 5.71 26.09
CA THR A 16 0.50 4.64 26.32
C THR A 16 0.58 3.58 25.22
N THR A 17 0.14 2.35 25.51
CA THR A 17 0.12 1.26 24.52
C THR A 17 -0.68 1.62 23.26
N SER A 18 -1.77 2.38 23.40
CA SER A 18 -2.57 2.86 22.26
C SER A 18 -1.80 3.84 21.37
N ASP A 19 -1.00 4.73 21.97
CA ASP A 19 -0.20 5.69 21.21
C ASP A 19 0.87 4.96 20.39
N TRP A 20 1.49 3.90 20.96
CA TRP A 20 2.45 3.05 20.25
C TRP A 20 1.82 2.32 19.07
N VAL A 21 0.60 1.81 19.23
CA VAL A 21 -0.13 1.15 18.12
C VAL A 21 -0.40 2.14 17.00
N GLY A 22 -0.86 3.36 17.34
CA GLY A 22 -1.08 4.42 16.36
C GLY A 22 0.19 4.78 15.60
N LEU A 23 1.30 4.99 16.33
CA LEU A 23 2.60 5.29 15.74
C LEU A 23 3.07 4.19 14.79
N ILE A 24 3.02 2.92 15.22
CA ILE A 24 3.44 1.78 14.40
C ILE A 24 2.56 1.68 13.15
N MET A 25 1.24 1.81 13.28
CA MET A 25 0.32 1.80 12.13
C MET A 25 0.66 2.87 11.10
N THR A 26 0.96 4.09 11.55
CA THR A 26 1.35 5.19 10.66
C THR A 26 2.67 4.89 9.96
N VAL A 27 3.68 4.41 10.68
CA VAL A 27 4.99 4.06 10.10
C VAL A 27 4.85 2.93 9.08
N VAL A 28 4.10 1.87 9.40
CA VAL A 28 3.84 0.75 8.48
C VAL A 28 3.12 1.24 7.23
N THR A 29 2.06 2.04 7.38
CA THR A 29 1.31 2.58 6.24
C THR A 29 2.20 3.44 5.34
N PHE A 30 3.04 4.28 5.92
CA PHE A 30 3.99 5.09 5.16
C PHE A 30 4.99 4.23 4.37
N LEU A 31 5.56 3.19 5.00
CA LEU A 31 6.42 2.24 4.32
C LEU A 31 5.70 1.45 3.22
N LEU A 32 4.43 1.11 3.42
CA LEU A 32 3.61 0.48 2.38
C LEU A 32 3.41 1.42 1.19
N MET A 33 3.14 2.71 1.40
CA MET A 33 3.03 3.69 0.32
C MET A 33 4.34 3.78 -0.48
N ILE A 34 5.48 3.82 0.21
CA ILE A 34 6.80 3.79 -0.43
C ILE A 34 7.00 2.48 -1.20
N GLY A 35 6.65 1.34 -0.60
CA GLY A 35 6.74 0.03 -1.22
C GLY A 35 5.91 -0.07 -2.50
N VAL A 36 4.67 0.43 -2.49
CA VAL A 36 3.79 0.50 -3.65
C VAL A 36 4.37 1.45 -4.71
N TYR A 37 4.86 2.62 -4.31
CA TYR A 37 5.50 3.58 -5.22
C TYR A 37 6.66 2.93 -5.97
N PHE A 38 7.57 2.26 -5.26
CA PHE A 38 8.67 1.53 -5.91
C PHE A 38 8.19 0.32 -6.70
N TYR A 39 7.20 -0.44 -6.22
CA TYR A 39 6.67 -1.60 -6.94
C TYR A 39 6.01 -1.19 -8.27
N ALA A 40 5.18 -0.15 -8.27
CA ALA A 40 4.48 0.35 -9.45
C ALA A 40 5.41 1.06 -10.44
N LEU A 41 6.41 1.81 -9.96
CA LEU A 41 7.31 2.57 -10.81
C LEU A 41 8.55 1.79 -11.27
N ARG A 42 8.81 0.61 -10.69
CA ARG A 42 9.94 -0.23 -11.13
C ARG A 42 9.68 -0.78 -12.53
N PRO A 43 10.61 -0.59 -13.49
CA PRO A 43 10.40 -0.96 -14.89
C PRO A 43 10.08 -2.44 -15.10
N LYS A 44 10.66 -3.33 -14.28
CA LYS A 44 10.42 -4.78 -14.32
C LYS A 44 8.97 -5.18 -14.01
N ASN A 45 8.20 -4.33 -13.35
CA ASN A 45 6.81 -4.59 -12.99
C ASN A 45 5.83 -3.95 -13.98
N ARG A 46 6.30 -3.06 -14.87
CA ARG A 46 5.48 -2.37 -15.87
C ARG A 46 4.83 -3.35 -16.84
N ASP A 47 5.59 -4.31 -17.37
CA ASP A 47 5.06 -5.29 -18.34
C ASP A 47 3.89 -6.11 -17.76
N LYS A 48 3.93 -6.43 -16.47
CA LYS A 48 2.84 -7.16 -15.78
C LYS A 48 1.62 -6.28 -15.52
N LEU A 49 1.82 -5.01 -15.21
CA LEU A 49 0.75 -4.04 -14.99
C LEU A 49 0.09 -3.62 -16.31
N GLU A 50 0.87 -3.52 -17.39
CA GLU A 50 0.39 -3.24 -18.74
C GLU A 50 -0.35 -4.42 -19.37
N LYS A 51 0.02 -5.67 -19.04
CA LYS A 51 -0.73 -6.87 -19.46
C LYS A 51 -2.19 -6.87 -18.97
N ASN A 52 -2.44 -6.24 -17.82
CA ASN A 52 -3.77 -6.14 -17.21
C ASN A 52 -4.53 -4.86 -17.62
N ARG A 53 -3.99 -4.05 -18.55
CA ARG A 53 -4.59 -2.78 -18.98
C ARG A 53 -5.91 -2.95 -19.74
N PHE A 54 -6.11 -4.09 -20.40
CA PHE A 54 -7.26 -4.34 -21.27
C PHE A 54 -8.37 -5.20 -20.65
N ILE A 55 -8.26 -5.57 -19.36
CA ILE A 55 -9.25 -6.44 -18.70
C ILE A 55 -10.70 -5.92 -18.82
N PRO A 56 -11.01 -4.62 -18.68
CA PRO A 56 -12.39 -4.12 -18.84
C PRO A 56 -12.76 -3.77 -20.30
N MET A 57 -11.86 -3.98 -21.27
CA MET A 57 -12.12 -3.81 -22.71
C MET A 57 -12.25 -5.15 -23.42
N ASP A 58 -11.86 -6.25 -22.78
CA ASP A 58 -12.14 -7.63 -23.22
C ASP A 58 -13.57 -8.03 -22.81
N ASP A 59 -14.58 -7.26 -23.26
CA ASP A 59 -16.00 -7.63 -23.16
C ASP A 59 -16.32 -8.91 -23.96
N ASP A 60 -15.40 -9.36 -24.82
CA ASP A 60 -15.52 -10.58 -25.63
C ASP A 60 -15.28 -11.88 -24.85
N ALA A 61 -14.88 -11.81 -23.57
CA ALA A 61 -14.54 -12.99 -22.75
C ALA A 61 -15.60 -13.36 -21.70
N ILE A 62 -16.75 -12.68 -21.66
CA ILE A 62 -17.93 -13.24 -20.98
C ILE A 62 -18.64 -14.14 -22.00
N ASP A 63 -18.12 -15.37 -22.12
CA ASP A 63 -18.82 -16.52 -22.70
C ASP A 63 -20.13 -16.73 -21.91
N SER A 64 -21.16 -15.99 -22.30
CA SER A 64 -22.52 -16.15 -21.81
C SER A 64 -23.02 -17.51 -22.27
N GLY A 65 -22.98 -18.48 -21.36
CA GLY A 65 -23.28 -19.88 -21.57
C GLY A 65 -24.29 -20.19 -22.66
N GLU A 66 -23.79 -20.69 -23.80
CA GLU A 66 -24.59 -21.40 -24.78
C GLU A 66 -24.01 -22.80 -24.98
N LYS A 67 -24.33 -23.70 -24.05
CA LYS A 67 -24.05 -25.13 -24.19
C LYS A 67 -25.36 -25.91 -24.34
N ASN A 68 -25.80 -25.94 -25.59
CA ASN A 68 -26.54 -26.99 -26.30
C ASN A 68 -27.91 -27.45 -25.75
N GLY A 69 -28.97 -26.97 -26.43
CA GLY A 69 -30.15 -27.78 -26.71
C GLY A 69 -30.00 -28.42 -28.11
N GLY A 70 -30.12 -29.74 -28.18
CA GLY A 70 -30.04 -30.56 -29.40
C GLY A 70 -30.00 -32.05 -29.08
#